data_AF-A0A0A7GEI9-F1
#
_entry.id   AF-A0A0A7GEI9-F1
#
_cell.length_a   1.000
_cell.length_b   1.000
_cell.length_c   1.000
_cell.angle_alpha   90.00
_cell.angle_beta   90.00
_cell.angle_gamma   90.00
#
_symmetry.space_group_name_H-M   'P 1'
#
loop_
_entity.id
_entity.type
_entity.pdbx_description
1 polymer ?
#
loop_
_entity_poly.entity_id
_entity_poly.type
_entity_poly.pdbx_seq_one_letter_code
_entity_poly.pdbx_strand_id
1 'polypeptide(L)'
;MARYGKYYGGAYRKGNVSIYEAALFVVYVIAGVATFGLGSINLAWVTDFSFWIVLVSALGVFALDKQVKKNQKVTALEIGALSVAIGLPLAAAGYLTSIGIDISTYLADATNAFIMLIVSVGALIVAAKQD
;
A
#
# COMPACT_ATOMS: atom_id res chain seq x y z
N MET A 1 15.80 42.71 13.76
CA MET A 1 15.14 42.69 12.43
C MET A 1 15.27 41.28 11.86
N ALA A 2 14.13 40.70 11.48
CA ALA A 2 13.92 39.30 11.19
C ALA A 2 14.58 38.81 9.87
N ARG A 3 15.09 37.57 9.87
CA ARG A 3 15.25 36.74 8.66
C ARG A 3 14.51 35.41 8.86
N TYR A 4 13.19 35.50 8.99
CA TYR A 4 12.27 34.40 8.74
C TYR A 4 12.19 34.22 7.22
N GLY A 5 12.89 33.24 6.66
CA GLY A 5 12.89 33.02 5.21
C GLY A 5 13.29 31.61 4.77
N LYS A 6 13.31 30.62 5.68
CA LYS A 6 13.72 29.24 5.36
C LYS A 6 12.69 28.15 5.66
N TYR A 7 11.42 28.50 5.90
CA TYR A 7 10.40 27.53 6.31
C TYR A 7 9.30 27.21 5.29
N TYR A 8 9.28 27.84 4.11
CA TYR A 8 8.22 27.60 3.11
C TYR A 8 8.72 27.51 1.65
N GLY A 9 9.93 26.99 1.47
CA GLY A 9 10.38 26.52 0.17
C GLY A 9 10.29 25.02 0.14
N GLY A 10 9.08 24.47 0.08
CA GLY A 10 8.84 23.05 -0.18
C GLY A 10 9.51 22.71 -1.50
N ALA A 11 10.76 22.28 -1.42
CA ALA A 11 11.45 21.66 -2.52
C ALA A 11 10.54 20.52 -2.95
N TYR A 12 9.97 20.62 -4.15
CA TYR A 12 9.49 19.46 -4.87
C TYR A 12 10.69 18.53 -4.98
N ARG A 13 10.91 17.71 -3.94
CA ARG A 13 11.91 16.65 -3.92
C ARG A 13 11.52 15.78 -5.10
N LYS A 14 12.37 15.80 -6.13
CA LYS A 14 12.29 14.85 -7.23
C LYS A 14 12.29 13.47 -6.57
N GLY A 15 11.13 12.84 -6.51
CA GLY A 15 10.99 11.52 -5.90
C GLY A 15 11.84 10.55 -6.70
N ASN A 16 12.99 10.14 -6.16
CA ASN A 16 13.78 9.08 -6.77
C ASN A 16 13.10 7.76 -6.41
N VAL A 17 12.12 7.35 -7.23
CA VAL A 17 11.55 6.00 -7.16
C VAL A 17 12.59 5.05 -7.76
N SER A 18 13.09 4.11 -6.95
CA SER A 18 14.02 3.10 -7.45
C SER A 18 13.28 2.10 -8.34
N ILE A 19 13.97 1.49 -9.31
CA ILE A 19 13.36 0.46 -10.16
C ILE A 19 12.81 -0.73 -9.36
N TYR A 20 13.47 -1.07 -8.25
CA TYR A 20 13.04 -2.14 -7.34
C TYR A 20 11.76 -1.77 -6.60
N GLU A 21 11.65 -0.52 -6.13
CA GLU A 21 10.45 -0.01 -5.50
C GLU A 21 9.28 0.03 -6.49
N ALA A 22 9.51 0.50 -7.72
CA ALA A 22 8.50 0.51 -8.77
C ALA A 22 8.03 -0.92 -9.12
N ALA A 23 8.95 -1.88 -9.23
CA ALA A 23 8.62 -3.27 -9.50
C ALA A 23 7.77 -3.88 -8.38
N LEU A 24 8.15 -3.67 -7.11
CA LEU A 24 7.37 -4.15 -5.97
C LEU A 24 5.99 -3.48 -5.89
N PHE A 25 5.90 -2.20 -6.22
CA PHE A 25 4.62 -1.49 -6.28
C PHE A 25 3.70 -2.05 -7.37
N VAL A 26 4.23 -2.34 -8.57
CA VAL A 26 3.44 -2.99 -9.64
C VAL A 26 2.97 -4.38 -9.22
N VAL A 27 3.85 -5.16 -8.60
CA VAL A 27 3.51 -6.49 -8.07
C VAL A 27 2.43 -6.40 -7.00
N TYR A 28 2.51 -5.41 -6.11
CA TYR A 28 1.49 -5.12 -5.10
C TYR A 28 0.12 -4.84 -5.75
N VAL A 29 0.07 -3.98 -6.78
CA VAL A 29 -1.18 -3.63 -7.47
C VAL A 29 -1.78 -4.85 -8.15
N ILE A 30 -0.99 -5.63 -8.90
CA ILE A 30 -1.48 -6.83 -9.61
C ILE A 30 -2.00 -7.88 -8.63
N ALA A 31 -1.26 -8.12 -7.54
CA ALA A 31 -1.70 -9.05 -6.51
C ALA A 31 -2.92 -8.52 -5.74
N GLY A 32 -3.03 -7.21 -5.55
CA GLY A 32 -4.21 -6.55 -5.01
C GLY A 32 -5.45 -6.82 -5.87
N VAL A 33 -5.35 -6.61 -7.19
CA VAL A 33 -6.43 -6.92 -8.14
C VAL A 33 -6.92 -8.36 -7.99
N ALA A 34 -6.01 -9.33 -7.87
CA ALA A 34 -6.37 -10.73 -7.59
C ALA A 34 -7.07 -10.90 -6.22
N THR A 35 -6.52 -10.28 -5.18
CA THR A 35 -7.00 -10.43 -3.79
C THR A 35 -8.39 -9.83 -3.59
N PHE A 36 -8.70 -8.71 -4.24
CA PHE A 36 -10.02 -8.08 -4.20
C PHE A 36 -11.02 -8.70 -5.19
N GLY A 37 -10.66 -9.77 -5.90
CA GLY A 37 -11.54 -10.44 -6.86
C GLY A 37 -11.89 -9.60 -8.09
N LEU A 38 -11.01 -8.65 -8.44
CA LEU A 38 -11.23 -7.74 -9.57
C LEU A 38 -10.72 -8.38 -10.87
N GLY A 39 -11.66 -8.78 -11.74
CA GLY A 39 -11.35 -9.40 -13.01
C GLY A 39 -10.96 -10.88 -12.90
N SER A 40 -10.60 -11.49 -14.04
CA SER A 40 -10.24 -12.90 -14.14
C SER A 40 -8.75 -13.07 -14.38
N ILE A 41 -7.99 -13.28 -13.31
CA ILE A 41 -6.56 -13.62 -13.42
C ILE A 41 -6.43 -15.13 -13.57
N ASN A 42 -5.97 -15.58 -14.74
CA ASN A 42 -5.92 -17.00 -15.11
C ASN A 42 -4.65 -17.73 -14.62
N LEU A 43 -3.97 -17.19 -13.61
CA LEU A 43 -2.80 -17.81 -12.98
C LEU A 43 -3.14 -18.20 -11.54
N ALA A 44 -3.42 -19.49 -11.33
CA ALA A 44 -3.84 -20.04 -10.03
C ALA A 44 -2.88 -19.69 -8.88
N TRP A 45 -1.56 -19.75 -9.13
CA TRP A 45 -0.57 -19.40 -8.10
C TRP A 45 -0.57 -17.90 -7.74
N VAL A 46 -0.97 -17.02 -8.65
CA VAL A 46 -1.10 -15.58 -8.35
C VAL A 46 -2.31 -15.36 -7.46
N THR A 47 -3.42 -16.04 -7.72
CA THR A 47 -4.64 -15.96 -6.89
C THR A 47 -4.47 -16.62 -5.52
N ASP A 48 -3.83 -17.80 -5.45
CA ASP A 48 -3.69 -18.56 -4.20
C ASP A 48 -2.72 -17.88 -3.21
N PHE A 49 -1.70 -17.19 -3.73
CA PHE A 49 -0.70 -16.50 -2.93
C PHE A 49 -0.81 -14.97 -3.01
N SER A 50 -1.90 -14.44 -3.57
CA SER A 50 -2.06 -13.01 -3.84
C SER A 50 -1.86 -12.16 -2.58
N PHE A 51 -2.45 -12.59 -1.46
CA PHE A 51 -2.36 -11.88 -0.18
C PHE A 51 -0.94 -11.87 0.40
N TRP A 52 -0.19 -12.97 0.27
CA TRP A 52 1.22 -13.03 0.67
C TRP A 52 2.07 -12.09 -0.19
N ILE A 53 1.81 -12.07 -1.51
CA ILE A 53 2.50 -11.18 -2.44
C ILE A 53 2.23 -9.72 -2.08
N VAL A 54 0.97 -9.36 -1.78
CA VAL A 54 0.58 -8.02 -1.32
C VAL A 54 1.31 -7.64 -0.03
N LEU A 55 1.37 -8.53 0.95
CA LEU A 55 2.04 -8.28 2.23
C LEU A 55 3.55 -8.05 2.07
N VAL A 56 4.24 -8.93 1.34
CA VAL A 56 5.68 -8.84 1.12
C VAL A 56 6.03 -7.61 0.27
N SER A 57 5.25 -7.33 -0.76
CA SER A 57 5.48 -6.16 -1.63
C SER A 57 5.22 -4.84 -0.92
N ALA A 58 4.16 -4.73 -0.10
CA ALA A 58 3.90 -3.53 0.70
C ALA A 58 5.05 -3.23 1.68
N LEU A 59 5.49 -4.25 2.42
CA LEU A 59 6.62 -4.14 3.35
C LEU A 59 7.92 -3.84 2.61
N GLY A 60 8.13 -4.43 1.43
CA GLY A 60 9.29 -4.19 0.59
C GLY A 60 9.36 -2.75 0.07
N VAL A 61 8.25 -2.20 -0.46
CA VAL A 61 8.16 -0.80 -0.90
C VAL A 61 8.46 0.14 0.27
N PHE A 62 7.81 -0.08 1.42
CA PHE A 62 8.01 0.72 2.62
C PHE A 62 9.46 0.66 3.13
N ALA A 63 10.04 -0.53 3.23
CA ALA A 63 11.40 -0.71 3.72
C ALA A 63 12.45 -0.11 2.78
N LEU A 64 12.28 -0.25 1.46
CA LEU A 64 13.21 0.33 0.48
C LEU A 64 13.19 1.86 0.53
N ASP A 65 12.02 2.50 0.64
CA ASP A 65 11.97 3.96 0.77
C ASP A 65 12.67 4.44 2.05
N LYS A 66 12.38 3.79 3.20
CA LYS A 66 13.01 4.14 4.48
C LYS A 66 14.52 3.86 4.51
N GLN A 67 15.00 2.83 3.80
CA GLN A 67 16.44 2.59 3.63
C GLN A 67 17.14 3.69 2.84
N VAL A 68 16.49 4.27 1.83
CA VAL A 68 17.04 5.42 1.08
C VAL A 68 17.13 6.65 1.99
N LYS A 69 16.17 6.82 2.91
CA LYS A 69 16.07 7.96 3.82
C LYS A 69 16.65 7.65 5.21
N LYS A 70 17.90 7.13 5.26
CA LYS A 70 18.65 6.54 6.41
C LYS A 70 18.54 7.15 7.83
N ASN A 71 17.85 8.28 8.06
CA ASN A 71 17.69 8.92 9.37
C ASN A 71 16.25 9.42 9.67
N GLN A 72 15.24 9.07 8.86
CA GLN A 72 13.86 9.48 9.11
C GLN A 72 13.20 8.53 10.11
N LYS A 73 12.61 9.09 11.17
CA LYS A 73 11.79 8.34 12.11
C LYS A 73 10.48 7.99 11.44
N VAL A 74 10.07 6.73 11.55
CA VAL A 74 8.76 6.29 11.08
C VAL A 74 7.68 6.98 11.91
N THR A 75 6.71 7.61 11.24
CA THR A 75 5.62 8.33 11.91
C THR A 75 4.43 7.42 12.20
N ALA A 76 3.59 7.80 13.17
CA ALA A 76 2.37 7.06 13.47
C ALA A 76 1.41 7.01 12.26
N LEU A 77 1.40 8.06 11.43
CA LEU A 77 0.57 8.10 10.23
C LEU A 77 1.05 7.11 9.17
N GLU A 78 2.37 6.94 9.02
CA GLU A 78 2.94 5.95 8.10
C GLU A 78 2.60 4.52 8.53
N ILE A 79 2.67 4.23 9.83
CA ILE A 79 2.28 2.92 10.38
C ILE A 79 0.79 2.68 10.18
N GLY A 80 -0.05 3.69 10.44
CA GLY A 80 -1.49 3.62 10.21
C GLY A 80 -1.83 3.37 8.75
N ALA A 81 -1.20 4.12 7.84
CA ALA A 81 -1.39 3.96 6.40
C ALA A 81 -0.88 2.58 5.91
N LEU A 82 0.26 2.09 6.42
CA LEU A 82 0.75 0.75 6.12
C LEU A 82 -0.22 -0.33 6.63
N SER A 83 -0.82 -0.12 7.80
CA SER A 83 -1.81 -1.03 8.37
C SER A 83 -3.06 -1.11 7.50
N VAL A 84 -3.51 -0.01 6.90
CA VAL A 84 -4.63 -0.01 5.95
C VAL A 84 -4.23 -0.70 4.64
N ALA A 85 -3.03 -0.40 4.13
CA ALA A 85 -2.50 -0.96 2.89
C ALA A 85 -2.33 -2.50 2.95
N ILE A 86 -2.12 -3.06 4.12
CA ILE A 86 -2.01 -4.52 4.33
C ILE A 86 -3.33 -5.10 4.82
N GLY A 87 -4.01 -4.41 5.73
CA GLY A 87 -5.22 -4.88 6.40
C GLY A 87 -6.41 -5.03 5.46
N LEU A 88 -6.60 -4.12 4.49
CA LEU A 88 -7.70 -4.23 3.52
C LEU A 88 -7.56 -5.48 2.63
N PRO A 89 -6.41 -5.75 2.00
CA PRO A 89 -6.20 -7.00 1.27
C PRO A 89 -6.33 -8.26 2.13
N LEU A 90 -5.85 -8.24 3.38
CA LEU A 90 -6.01 -9.37 4.29
C LEU A 90 -7.49 -9.60 4.67
N ALA A 91 -8.25 -8.53 4.89
CA ALA A 91 -9.70 -8.60 5.09
C ALA A 91 -10.38 -9.17 3.84
N ALA A 92 -9.93 -8.77 2.64
CA ALA A 92 -10.53 -9.21 1.40
C ALA A 92 -10.28 -10.70 1.13
N ALA A 93 -9.12 -11.19 1.53
CA ALA A 93 -8.80 -12.62 1.53
C ALA A 93 -9.47 -13.41 2.68
N GLY A 94 -10.24 -12.76 3.55
CA GLY A 94 -11.00 -13.40 4.63
C GLY A 94 -10.20 -13.69 5.92
N TYR A 95 -8.92 -13.31 6.00
CA TYR A 95 -8.06 -13.62 7.15
C TYR A 95 -8.39 -12.82 8.43
N LEU A 96 -9.18 -11.74 8.32
CA LEU A 96 -9.57 -10.91 9.46
C LEU A 96 -10.99 -11.20 9.97
N THR A 97 -11.69 -12.17 9.37
CA THR A 97 -13.04 -12.56 9.79
C THR A 97 -13.08 -13.08 11.22
N SER A 98 -12.02 -13.77 11.67
CA SER A 98 -11.92 -14.31 13.03
C SER A 98 -11.82 -13.24 14.12
N ILE A 99 -11.46 -12.01 13.77
CA ILE A 99 -11.42 -10.86 14.68
C ILE A 99 -12.60 -9.89 14.46
N GLY A 100 -13.62 -10.32 13.69
CA GLY A 100 -14.85 -9.56 13.46
C GLY A 100 -14.81 -8.57 12.30
N ILE A 101 -13.76 -8.60 11.46
CA ILE A 101 -13.67 -7.75 10.27
C ILE A 101 -14.05 -8.60 9.04
N ASP A 102 -15.28 -8.42 8.59
CA ASP A 102 -15.80 -9.04 7.37
C ASP A 102 -16.19 -7.95 6.36
N ILE A 103 -15.56 -7.97 5.18
CA ILE A 103 -15.81 -7.02 4.09
C ILE A 103 -16.40 -7.70 2.85
N SER A 104 -16.82 -8.96 2.94
CA SER A 104 -17.35 -9.76 1.83
C SER A 104 -18.54 -9.08 1.13
N THR A 105 -19.40 -8.39 1.90
CA THR A 105 -20.53 -7.62 1.37
C THR A 105 -20.09 -6.46 0.48
N TYR A 106 -18.95 -5.83 0.77
CA TYR A 106 -18.38 -4.76 -0.05
C TYR A 106 -17.63 -5.31 -1.27
N LEU A 107 -17.15 -6.56 -1.23
CA LEU A 107 -16.51 -7.21 -2.37
C LEU A 107 -17.50 -7.72 -3.42
N ALA A 108 -18.76 -7.90 -3.04
CA ALA A 108 -19.80 -8.36 -3.96
C ALA A 108 -20.10 -7.35 -5.09
N ASP A 109 -19.82 -6.06 -4.88
CA ASP A 109 -19.91 -5.01 -5.90
C ASP A 109 -18.50 -4.66 -6.39
N ALA A 110 -18.25 -4.84 -7.68
CA ALA A 110 -16.97 -4.55 -8.31
C ALA A 110 -16.52 -3.09 -8.14
N THR A 111 -17.47 -2.15 -8.04
CA THR A 111 -17.17 -0.72 -7.80
C THR A 111 -16.57 -0.52 -6.41
N ASN A 112 -17.19 -1.15 -5.40
CA ASN A 112 -16.72 -1.07 -4.02
C ASN A 112 -15.38 -1.80 -3.83
N ALA A 113 -15.22 -2.97 -4.47
CA ALA A 113 -13.95 -3.68 -4.51
C ALA A 113 -12.84 -2.83 -5.15
N PHE A 114 -13.13 -2.13 -6.25
CA PHE A 114 -12.20 -1.21 -6.90
C PHE A 114 -11.85 -0.03 -6.01
N ILE A 115 -12.84 0.59 -5.34
CA ILE A 115 -12.58 1.67 -4.38
C ILE A 115 -11.66 1.17 -3.26
N MET A 116 -11.89 -0.01 -2.70
CA MET A 116 -11.04 -0.57 -1.65
C MET A 116 -9.62 -0.85 -2.14
N LEU A 117 -9.44 -1.33 -3.38
CA LEU A 117 -8.13 -1.44 -4.00
C LEU A 117 -7.43 -0.09 -4.07
N ILE A 118 -8.11 0.95 -4.57
CA ILE A 118 -7.54 2.30 -4.69
C ILE A 118 -7.19 2.88 -3.31
N VAL A 119 -8.03 2.70 -2.30
CA VAL A 119 -7.74 3.11 -0.92
C VAL A 119 -6.51 2.38 -0.39
N SER A 120 -6.41 1.07 -0.62
CA SER A 120 -5.25 0.27 -0.21
C SER A 120 -3.95 0.73 -0.87
N VAL A 121 -3.98 0.97 -2.18
CA VAL A 121 -2.85 1.49 -2.97
C VAL A 121 -2.47 2.90 -2.52
N GLY A 122 -3.44 3.78 -2.34
CA GLY A 122 -3.22 5.13 -1.83
C GLY A 122 -2.59 5.12 -0.44
N ALA A 123 -3.05 4.23 0.44
CA ALA A 123 -2.47 4.06 1.77
C ALA A 123 -1.01 3.57 1.71
N LEU A 124 -0.67 2.67 0.77
CA LEU A 124 0.73 2.26 0.57
C LEU A 124 1.61 3.45 0.11
N ILE A 125 1.10 4.27 -0.80
CA ILE A 125 1.81 5.47 -1.27
C ILE A 125 2.03 6.44 -0.10
N VAL A 126 1.01 6.69 0.72
CA VAL A 126 1.14 7.55 1.92
C VAL A 126 2.15 6.94 2.89
N ALA A 127 2.05 5.64 3.19
CA ALA A 127 2.98 4.97 4.08
C ALA A 127 4.43 5.09 3.62
N ALA A 128 4.68 4.90 2.32
CA ALA A 128 6.03 4.92 1.77
C ALA A 128 6.55 6.34 1.52
N LYS A 129 5.71 7.27 1.05
CA LYS A 129 6.16 8.56 0.52
C LYS A 129 5.84 9.77 1.38
N GLN A 130 5.08 9.61 2.46
CA GLN A 130 4.92 10.68 3.42
C GLN A 130 6.28 10.99 4.08
N ASP A 131 6.59 12.30 4.18
CA ASP A 131 7.83 12.86 4.73
C ASP A 131 7.52 13.79 5.91
#